data_AF-A0A378PL28-F1
#
_entry.id   AF-A0A378PL28-F1
#
_cell.length_a   1.000
_cell.length_b   1.000
_cell.length_c   1.000
_cell.angle_alpha   90.00
_cell.angle_beta   90.00
_cell.angle_gamma   90.00
#
_symmetry.space_group_name_H-M   'P 1'
#
loop_
_entity.id
_entity.type
_entity.pdbx_description
1 polymer ?
#
loop_
_entity_poly.entity_id
_entity_poly.type
_entity_poly.pdbx_seq_one_letter_code
_entity_poly.pdbx_strand_id
1 'polypeptide(L)'
;MTEENKTELQLLKEKADSLGIEYKSNVSAKTLTKLIKEFEEQEEQDDGLTDNERIKQTIDEATKLVRVIITPMDSTKRDYQGDVFSAGNSVVPTMTKYIPFGVEWHVPQIILNTIKEKVMNKFIAKKDERGREYREYQEAKAYSIQELPPLTKEELEELAKSQEMRQAIK
;
A
#
# COMPACT_ATOMS: atom_id res chain seq x y z
N MET A 1 14.61 51.26 -9.36
CA MET A 1 13.70 50.79 -8.30
C MET A 1 12.28 50.97 -8.79
N THR A 2 11.64 49.91 -9.30
CA THR A 2 10.19 49.85 -9.54
C THR A 2 9.80 48.36 -9.66
N GLU A 3 9.87 47.63 -8.55
CA GLU A 3 9.17 46.36 -8.39
C GLU A 3 8.12 46.60 -7.32
N GLU A 4 6.92 47.02 -7.70
CA GLU A 4 5.77 47.05 -6.78
C GLU A 4 4.49 47.18 -7.59
N ASN A 5 3.62 46.17 -7.48
CA ASN A 5 2.27 46.02 -8.05
C ASN A 5 2.12 45.29 -9.42
N LYS A 6 2.70 44.10 -9.55
CA LYS A 6 2.05 43.07 -10.40
C LYS A 6 0.84 42.53 -9.64
N THR A 7 -0.35 42.61 -10.23
CA THR A 7 -1.58 42.06 -9.63
C THR A 7 -1.43 40.54 -9.48
N GLU A 8 -1.91 39.95 -8.38
CA GLU A 8 -1.81 38.50 -8.11
C GLU A 8 -2.22 37.62 -9.31
N LEU A 9 -3.20 38.08 -10.09
CA LEU A 9 -3.69 37.39 -11.28
C LEU A 9 -2.67 37.38 -12.44
N GLN A 10 -1.83 38.41 -12.57
CA GLN A 10 -0.75 38.44 -13.57
C GLN A 10 0.38 37.47 -13.19
N LEU A 11 0.72 37.38 -11.91
CA LEU A 11 1.71 36.41 -11.42
C LEU A 11 1.25 34.97 -11.64
N LEU A 12 -0.03 34.67 -11.40
CA LEU A 12 -0.60 33.35 -11.66
C LEU A 12 -0.64 33.00 -13.15
N LYS A 13 -0.87 34.00 -14.02
CA LYS A 13 -0.80 33.83 -15.48
C LYS A 13 0.62 33.56 -15.95
N GLU A 14 1.60 34.35 -15.49
CA GLU A 14 3.03 34.11 -15.79
C GLU A 14 3.48 32.72 -15.33
N LYS A 15 2.99 32.25 -14.17
CA LYS A 15 3.25 30.88 -13.68
C LYS A 15 2.60 29.81 -14.57
N ALA A 16 1.33 29.98 -14.94
CA ALA A 16 0.62 29.06 -15.83
C ALA A 16 1.23 29.00 -17.25
N ASP A 17 1.64 30.16 -17.78
CA ASP A 17 2.30 30.26 -19.08
C ASP A 17 3.69 29.57 -19.06
N SER A 18 4.41 29.67 -17.94
CA SER A 18 5.70 28.97 -17.74
C SER A 18 5.54 27.45 -17.64
N LEU A 19 4.42 26.99 -17.08
CA LEU A 19 4.05 25.57 -16.98
C LEU A 19 3.34 25.04 -18.25
N GLY A 20 3.10 25.90 -19.26
CA GLY A 20 2.46 25.51 -20.51
C GLY A 20 0.95 25.16 -20.40
N ILE A 21 0.28 25.65 -19.36
CA ILE A 21 -1.15 25.34 -19.10
C ILE A 21 -2.04 26.29 -19.91
N GLU A 22 -2.87 25.75 -20.80
CA GLU A 22 -3.86 26.55 -21.54
C GLU A 22 -5.03 26.99 -20.64
N TYR A 23 -5.32 28.30 -20.60
CA TYR A 23 -6.45 28.87 -19.86
C TYR A 23 -7.24 29.88 -20.70
N LYS A 24 -8.53 30.05 -20.40
CA LYS A 24 -9.38 31.05 -21.09
C LYS A 24 -9.00 32.49 -20.68
N SER A 25 -9.10 33.44 -21.60
CA SER A 25 -8.67 34.83 -21.38
C SER A 25 -9.33 35.54 -20.19
N ASN A 26 -10.55 35.13 -19.81
CA ASN A 26 -11.36 35.66 -18.70
C ASN A 26 -11.42 34.75 -17.45
N VAL A 27 -10.37 33.97 -17.17
CA VAL A 27 -10.32 33.04 -16.01
C VAL A 27 -10.16 33.77 -14.68
N SER A 28 -10.86 33.27 -13.65
CA SER A 28 -10.78 33.77 -12.27
C SER A 28 -9.52 33.27 -11.55
N ALA A 29 -9.00 34.05 -10.60
CA ALA A 29 -7.81 33.68 -9.82
C ALA A 29 -7.93 32.32 -9.12
N LYS A 30 -9.13 31.98 -8.62
CA LYS A 30 -9.40 30.70 -7.95
C LYS A 30 -9.32 29.51 -8.91
N THR A 31 -9.83 29.66 -10.13
CA THR A 31 -9.82 28.59 -11.14
C THR A 31 -8.40 28.35 -11.66
N LEU A 32 -7.63 29.42 -11.89
CA LEU A 32 -6.24 29.32 -12.36
C LEU A 32 -5.33 28.68 -11.31
N THR A 33 -5.50 29.04 -10.03
CA THR A 33 -4.78 28.42 -8.92
C THR A 33 -5.08 26.92 -8.83
N LYS A 34 -6.34 26.53 -9.03
CA LYS A 34 -6.75 25.11 -9.02
C LYS A 34 -6.10 24.34 -10.18
N LEU A 35 -6.10 24.90 -11.39
CA LEU A 35 -5.49 24.27 -12.56
C LEU A 35 -3.97 24.09 -12.41
N ILE A 36 -3.27 25.12 -11.91
CA ILE A 36 -1.83 25.03 -11.63
C ILE A 36 -1.56 23.95 -10.58
N LYS A 37 -2.34 23.93 -9.49
CA LYS A 37 -2.20 22.92 -8.43
C LYS A 37 -2.49 21.51 -8.91
N GLU A 38 -3.49 21.34 -9.77
CA GLU A 38 -3.87 20.04 -10.36
C GLU A 38 -2.81 19.57 -11.37
N PHE A 39 -2.17 20.48 -12.10
CA PHE A 39 -1.04 20.19 -12.98
C PHE A 39 0.24 19.85 -12.19
N GLU A 40 0.56 20.63 -11.15
CA GLU A 40 1.67 20.33 -10.23
C GLU A 40 1.46 18.99 -9.51
N GLU A 41 0.24 18.66 -9.07
CA GLU A 41 -0.09 17.35 -8.50
C GLU A 41 0.00 16.20 -9.53
N GLN A 42 -0.23 16.48 -10.82
CA GLN A 42 -0.06 15.50 -11.90
C GLN A 42 1.42 15.30 -12.26
N GLU A 43 2.22 16.37 -12.30
CA GLU A 43 3.68 16.28 -12.50
C GLU A 43 4.39 15.62 -11.31
N GLU A 44 3.95 15.88 -10.07
CA GLU A 44 4.47 15.18 -8.89
C GLU A 44 4.10 13.68 -8.88
N GLN A 45 3.06 13.27 -9.62
CA GLN A 45 2.71 11.85 -9.81
C GLN A 45 3.43 11.21 -10.99
N ASP A 46 3.89 12.00 -11.96
CA ASP A 46 4.66 11.54 -13.11
C ASP A 46 6.15 11.75 -12.84
N ASP A 47 6.74 10.83 -12.09
CA ASP A 47 8.12 10.82 -11.57
C ASP A 47 9.26 10.94 -12.63
N GLY A 48 8.95 11.27 -13.88
CA GLY A 48 9.91 11.34 -15.00
C GLY A 48 10.52 9.98 -15.38
N LEU A 49 10.09 8.91 -14.73
CA LEU A 49 10.55 7.55 -14.96
C LEU A 49 9.98 6.98 -16.25
N THR A 50 10.83 6.27 -17.00
CA THR A 50 10.39 5.46 -18.15
C THR A 50 9.46 4.33 -17.70
N ASP A 51 8.58 3.86 -18.58
CA ASP A 51 7.60 2.80 -18.28
C ASP A 51 8.24 1.55 -17.63
N ASN A 52 9.44 1.17 -18.08
CA ASN A 52 10.18 0.05 -17.50
C ASN A 52 10.63 0.29 -16.06
N GLU A 53 11.00 1.52 -15.72
CA GLU A 53 11.42 1.87 -14.35
C GLU A 53 10.22 1.86 -13.41
N ARG A 54 9.03 2.30 -13.87
CA ARG A 54 7.78 2.20 -13.10
C ARG A 54 7.37 0.76 -12.84
N ILE A 55 7.49 -0.11 -13.86
CA ILE A 55 7.25 -1.55 -13.72
C ILE A 55 8.19 -2.14 -12.67
N LYS A 56 9.47 -1.80 -12.74
CA LYS A 56 10.47 -2.28 -11.79
C LYS A 56 10.17 -1.82 -10.37
N GLN A 57 9.87 -0.54 -10.17
CA GLN A 57 9.47 -0.02 -8.86
C GLN A 57 8.24 -0.74 -8.30
N THR A 58 7.22 -0.95 -9.12
CA THR A 58 6.00 -1.67 -8.73
C THR A 58 6.32 -3.10 -8.26
N ILE A 59 7.23 -3.78 -8.97
CA ILE A 59 7.71 -5.12 -8.60
C ILE A 59 8.50 -5.06 -7.30
N ASP A 60 9.43 -4.12 -7.15
CA ASP A 60 10.27 -3.97 -5.96
C ASP A 60 9.43 -3.66 -4.71
N GLU A 61 8.42 -2.80 -4.83
CA GLU A 61 7.46 -2.50 -3.77
C GLU A 61 6.61 -3.70 -3.39
N ALA A 62 6.08 -4.42 -4.39
CA ALA A 62 5.24 -5.60 -4.17
C ALA A 62 6.01 -6.77 -3.56
N THR A 63 7.30 -6.91 -3.88
CA THR A 63 8.18 -7.98 -3.40
C THR A 63 8.88 -7.65 -2.09
N LYS A 64 8.81 -6.40 -1.62
CA LYS A 64 9.36 -5.95 -0.34
C LYS A 64 8.89 -6.86 0.80
N LEU A 65 9.84 -7.36 1.59
CA LEU A 65 9.57 -8.22 2.73
C LEU A 65 9.22 -7.37 3.96
N VAL A 66 8.08 -7.68 4.56
CA VAL A 66 7.62 -7.05 5.81
C VAL A 66 7.61 -8.09 6.91
N ARG A 67 8.16 -7.73 8.07
CA ARG A 67 8.14 -8.58 9.25
C ARG A 67 6.77 -8.51 9.92
N VAL A 68 6.08 -9.64 10.02
CA VAL A 68 4.71 -9.71 10.54
C VAL A 68 4.48 -10.96 11.40
N ILE A 69 3.50 -10.86 12.30
CA ILE A 69 2.88 -12.00 12.97
C ILE A 69 1.43 -12.08 12.50
N ILE A 70 1.03 -13.24 11.97
CA ILE A 70 -0.32 -13.47 11.45
C ILE A 70 -1.04 -14.47 12.34
N THR A 71 -2.28 -14.16 12.71
CA THR A 71 -3.14 -15.04 13.51
C THR A 71 -4.50 -15.21 12.83
N PRO A 72 -4.96 -16.45 12.57
CA PRO A 72 -6.28 -16.67 12.00
C PRO A 72 -7.37 -16.29 13.01
N MET A 73 -8.38 -15.54 12.56
CA MET A 73 -9.56 -15.23 13.36
C MET A 73 -10.68 -16.26 13.18
N ASP A 74 -10.55 -17.12 12.16
CA ASP A 74 -11.48 -18.21 11.92
C ASP A 74 -11.24 -19.37 12.89
N SER A 75 -12.29 -19.76 13.60
CA SER A 75 -12.30 -20.93 14.49
C SER A 75 -11.91 -22.24 13.81
N THR A 76 -12.16 -22.40 12.51
CA THR A 76 -11.83 -23.63 11.76
C THR A 76 -10.33 -23.79 11.57
N LYS A 77 -9.59 -22.68 11.47
CA LYS A 77 -8.14 -22.64 11.27
C LYS A 77 -7.37 -22.41 12.56
N ARG A 78 -8.03 -22.48 13.72
CA ARG A 78 -7.40 -22.25 15.02
C ARG A 78 -6.24 -23.22 15.29
N ASP A 79 -6.40 -24.48 14.87
CA ASP A 79 -5.43 -25.53 15.14
C ASP A 79 -4.38 -25.68 14.01
N TYR A 80 -4.42 -24.79 13.01
CA TYR A 80 -3.51 -24.86 11.86
C TYR A 80 -2.17 -24.19 12.21
N GLN A 81 -1.07 -24.81 11.81
CA GLN A 81 0.28 -24.26 12.02
C GLN A 81 0.62 -23.13 11.05
N GLY A 82 -0.08 -23.05 9.92
CA GLY A 82 0.14 -22.06 8.87
C GLY A 82 -0.73 -22.36 7.65
N ASP A 83 -0.68 -21.48 6.66
CA ASP A 83 -1.44 -21.61 5.41
C ASP A 83 -0.58 -21.16 4.22
N VAL A 84 -0.93 -21.64 3.02
CA VAL A 84 -0.26 -21.26 1.78
C VAL A 84 -1.02 -20.12 1.14
N PHE A 85 -0.33 -19.00 0.91
CA PHE A 85 -0.90 -17.84 0.24
C PHE A 85 -0.24 -17.67 -1.13
N SER A 86 -1.06 -17.36 -2.13
CA SER A 86 -0.63 -17.04 -3.48
C SER A 86 -1.24 -15.71 -3.89
N ALA A 87 -0.41 -14.81 -4.43
CA ALA A 87 -0.83 -13.51 -4.95
C ALA A 87 0.04 -13.12 -6.13
N GLY A 88 -0.55 -12.49 -7.14
CA GLY A 88 0.10 -12.04 -8.37
C GLY A 88 -0.85 -11.18 -9.19
N ASN A 89 -0.32 -10.43 -10.14
CA ASN A 89 -1.10 -9.64 -11.09
C ASN A 89 -0.41 -9.62 -12.46
N SER A 90 -0.86 -8.78 -13.40
CA SER A 90 -0.27 -8.71 -14.75
C SER A 90 1.17 -8.19 -14.78
N VAL A 91 1.58 -7.40 -13.79
CA VAL A 91 2.89 -6.75 -13.71
C VAL A 91 3.83 -7.53 -12.79
N VAL A 92 3.32 -7.99 -11.64
CA VAL A 92 4.06 -8.70 -10.61
C VAL A 92 3.82 -10.20 -10.76
N PRO A 93 4.88 -11.01 -10.93
CA PRO A 93 4.76 -12.45 -11.02
C PRO A 93 4.05 -13.06 -9.81
N THR A 94 3.32 -14.15 -10.03
CA THR A 94 2.63 -14.86 -8.94
C THR A 94 3.64 -15.43 -7.94
N MET A 95 3.52 -14.98 -6.69
CA MET A 95 4.31 -15.47 -5.57
C MET A 95 3.44 -16.36 -4.69
N THR A 96 3.92 -17.58 -4.44
CA THR A 96 3.28 -18.52 -3.52
C THR A 96 4.21 -18.83 -2.35
N LYS A 97 3.75 -18.60 -1.12
CA LYS A 97 4.53 -18.82 0.11
C LYS A 97 3.67 -19.48 1.19
N TYR A 98 4.27 -20.45 1.90
CA TYR A 98 3.74 -20.96 3.15
C TYR A 98 4.08 -19.97 4.27
N ILE A 99 3.08 -19.60 5.07
CA ILE A 99 3.22 -18.63 6.15
C ILE A 99 2.76 -19.29 7.45
N PRO A 100 3.65 -19.45 8.45
CA PRO A 100 3.27 -19.98 9.75
C PRO A 100 2.41 -18.97 10.53
N PHE A 101 1.49 -19.46 11.34
CA PHE A 101 0.65 -18.64 12.21
C PHE A 101 1.26 -18.49 13.61
N GLY A 102 1.09 -17.32 14.23
CA GLY A 102 1.53 -17.03 15.59
C GLY A 102 3.06 -16.93 15.78
N VAL A 103 3.82 -17.03 14.69
CA VAL A 103 5.28 -16.89 14.67
C VAL A 103 5.66 -15.67 13.85
N GLU A 104 6.76 -15.05 14.25
CA GLU A 104 7.38 -13.99 13.49
C GLU A 104 7.87 -14.49 12.13
N TRP A 105 7.40 -13.86 11.05
CA TRP A 105 7.78 -14.24 9.70
C TRP A 105 7.93 -13.04 8.77
N HIS A 106 8.68 -13.22 7.68
CA HIS A 106 8.83 -12.21 6.64
C HIS A 106 7.95 -12.57 5.45
N VAL A 107 7.04 -11.66 5.10
CA VAL A 107 6.03 -11.87 4.05
C VAL A 107 6.15 -10.79 2.98
N PRO A 108 6.09 -11.14 1.68
CA PRO A 108 6.04 -10.14 0.60
C PRO A 108 4.82 -9.23 0.73
N GLN A 109 4.99 -7.94 0.45
CA GLN A 109 3.94 -6.93 0.56
C GLN A 109 2.67 -7.30 -0.23
N ILE A 110 2.81 -7.84 -1.45
CA ILE A 110 1.66 -8.26 -2.26
C ILE A 110 0.81 -9.33 -1.56
N ILE A 111 1.45 -10.30 -0.93
CA ILE A 111 0.75 -11.35 -0.17
C ILE A 111 0.12 -10.76 1.08
N LEU A 112 0.83 -9.87 1.77
CA LEU A 112 0.32 -9.19 2.97
C LEU A 112 -0.96 -8.40 2.67
N ASN A 113 -0.98 -7.68 1.55
CA ASN A 113 -2.16 -6.94 1.09
C ASN A 113 -3.35 -7.89 0.85
N THR A 114 -3.13 -9.00 0.16
CA THR A 114 -4.17 -10.03 -0.04
C THR A 114 -4.67 -10.61 1.29
N ILE A 115 -3.81 -10.81 2.29
CA ILE A 115 -4.21 -11.31 3.61
C ILE A 115 -5.04 -10.25 4.36
N LYS A 116 -4.66 -8.97 4.27
CA LYS A 116 -5.40 -7.84 4.87
C LYS A 116 -6.81 -7.70 4.31
N GLU A 117 -6.97 -7.95 3.01
CA GLU A 117 -8.24 -7.86 2.29
C GLU A 117 -9.16 -9.07 2.53
N LYS A 118 -8.61 -10.22 2.94
CA LYS A 118 -9.42 -11.42 3.20
C LYS A 118 -10.39 -11.19 4.36
N VAL A 119 -11.68 -11.23 4.03
CA VAL A 119 -12.80 -11.20 4.98
C VAL A 119 -13.40 -12.59 5.15
N MET A 120 -13.96 -12.82 6.33
CA MET A 120 -14.74 -13.98 6.70
C MET A 120 -16.15 -13.55 7.09
N ASN A 121 -17.09 -14.46 6.84
CA ASN A 121 -18.49 -14.22 7.08
C ASN A 121 -18.87 -14.80 8.44
N LYS A 122 -19.25 -13.93 9.38
CA LYS A 122 -19.66 -14.32 10.71
C LYS A 122 -21.17 -14.19 10.86
N PHE A 123 -21.81 -15.28 11.29
CA PHE A 123 -23.22 -15.27 11.64
C PHE A 123 -23.36 -14.91 13.13
N ILE A 124 -24.08 -13.82 13.42
CA ILE A 124 -24.35 -13.39 14.79
C ILE A 124 -25.84 -13.53 15.03
N ALA A 125 -26.22 -14.22 16.11
CA ALA A 125 -27.60 -14.28 16.55
C ALA A 125 -27.95 -12.93 17.21
N LYS A 126 -28.87 -12.18 16.61
CA LYS A 126 -29.46 -10.98 17.21
C LYS A 126 -30.91 -11.24 17.57
N LYS A 127 -31.41 -10.46 18.52
CA LYS A 127 -32.81 -10.47 18.93
C LYS A 127 -33.50 -9.24 18.36
N ASP A 128 -34.60 -9.46 17.67
CA ASP A 128 -35.51 -8.41 17.19
C ASP A 128 -36.22 -7.73 18.38
N GLU A 129 -36.89 -6.60 18.15
CA GLU A 129 -37.65 -5.87 19.19
C GLU A 129 -38.73 -6.73 19.85
N ARG A 130 -39.18 -7.78 19.15
CA ARG A 130 -40.15 -8.78 19.61
C ARG A 130 -39.52 -10.03 20.25
N GLY A 131 -38.21 -10.03 20.50
CA GLY A 131 -37.49 -11.13 21.15
C GLY A 131 -37.25 -12.36 20.28
N ARG A 132 -37.58 -12.31 18.97
CA ARG A 132 -37.31 -13.39 18.02
C ARG A 132 -35.84 -13.35 17.64
N GLU A 133 -35.19 -14.52 17.68
CA GLU A 133 -33.81 -14.66 17.25
C GLU A 133 -33.72 -14.74 15.72
N TYR A 134 -32.89 -13.88 15.13
CA TYR A 134 -32.54 -13.95 13.71
C TYR A 134 -31.02 -13.96 13.56
N ARG A 135 -30.54 -14.64 12.53
CA ARG A 135 -29.11 -14.68 12.21
C ARG A 135 -28.79 -13.53 11.27
N GLU A 136 -27.98 -12.60 11.76
CA GLU A 136 -27.44 -11.53 10.93
C GLU A 136 -26.08 -11.93 10.36
N TYR A 137 -25.85 -11.54 9.11
CA TYR A 137 -24.57 -11.70 8.45
C TYR A 137 -23.70 -10.48 8.74
N GLN A 138 -22.49 -10.71 9.23
CA GLN A 138 -21.50 -9.66 9.41
C GLN A 138 -20.17 -10.08 8.80
N GLU A 139 -19.56 -9.18 8.04
CA GLU A 139 -18.21 -9.37 7.52
C GLU A 139 -17.20 -8.97 8.60
N ALA A 140 -16.23 -9.85 8.85
CA ALA A 140 -15.12 -9.62 9.75
C ALA A 140 -13.82 -9.94 9.01
N LYS A 141 -12.69 -9.37 9.43
CA LYS A 141 -11.39 -9.75 8.85
C LYS A 141 -11.09 -11.21 9.19
N ALA A 142 -10.55 -11.95 8.21
CA ALA A 142 -10.21 -13.36 8.39
C ALA A 142 -8.93 -13.56 9.23
N TYR A 143 -8.02 -12.59 9.21
CA TYR A 143 -6.73 -12.64 9.90
C TYR A 143 -6.48 -11.37 10.71
N SER A 144 -5.90 -11.56 11.89
CA SER A 144 -5.24 -10.50 12.64
C SER A 144 -3.78 -10.43 12.22
N ILE A 145 -3.28 -9.22 11.97
CA ILE A 145 -1.93 -8.98 11.45
C ILE A 145 -1.28 -7.96 12.37
N GLN A 146 -0.12 -8.32 12.92
CA GLN A 146 0.73 -7.42 13.68
C GLN A 146 1.99 -7.14 12.85
N GLU A 147 2.16 -5.90 12.42
CA GLU A 147 3.34 -5.45 11.69
C GLU A 147 4.44 -5.07 12.69
N LEU A 148 5.59 -5.71 12.56
CA LEU A 148 6.75 -5.47 13.40
C LEU A 148 7.69 -4.48 12.71
N PRO A 149 8.49 -3.73 13.48
CA PRO A 149 9.50 -2.86 12.90
C PRO A 149 10.51 -3.67 12.06
N PRO A 150 11.05 -3.05 11.00
CA PRO A 150 12.10 -3.68 10.20
C PRO A 150 13.33 -3.98 11.06
N LEU A 151 14.14 -4.92 10.62
CA LEU A 151 15.40 -5.26 11.29
C LEU A 151 16.30 -4.03 11.39
N THR A 152 16.95 -3.89 12.54
CA THR A 152 17.98 -2.88 12.77
C THR A 152 19.21 -3.17 11.91
N LYS A 153 20.09 -2.17 11.74
CA LYS A 153 21.31 -2.31 10.95
C LYS A 153 22.22 -3.44 11.46
N GLU A 154 22.31 -3.57 12.79
CA GLU A 154 23.12 -4.62 13.45
C GLU A 154 22.57 -6.02 13.15
N GLU A 155 21.24 -6.20 13.25
CA GLU A 155 20.57 -7.47 12.92
C GLU A 155 20.70 -7.83 11.43
N LEU A 156 20.72 -6.84 10.54
CA LEU A 156 20.94 -7.06 9.10
C LEU A 156 22.37 -7.53 8.80
N GLU A 157 23.37 -6.97 9.48
CA GLU A 157 24.76 -7.42 9.34
C GLU A 157 24.96 -8.85 9.87
N GLU A 158 24.32 -9.19 10.99
CA GLU A 158 24.35 -10.54 11.53
C GLU A 158 23.65 -11.54 10.59
N LEU A 159 22.51 -11.16 10.01
CA LEU A 159 21.82 -11.95 9.00
C LEU A 159 22.71 -12.18 7.77
N ALA A 160 23.38 -11.15 7.28
CA ALA A 160 24.29 -11.24 6.14
C ALA A 160 25.43 -12.24 6.43
N LYS A 161 26.08 -12.11 7.59
CA LYS A 161 27.12 -13.06 8.05
C LYS A 161 26.57 -14.49 8.14
N SER A 162 25.35 -14.67 8.66
CA SER A 162 24.72 -15.99 8.73
C SER A 162 24.42 -16.57 7.35
N GLN A 163 24.03 -15.74 6.37
CA GLN A 163 23.76 -16.19 5.00
C GLN A 163 25.05 -16.58 4.29
N GLU A 164 26.11 -15.78 4.43
CA GLU A 164 27.45 -16.08 3.90
C GLU A 164 27.96 -17.42 4.44
N MET A 165 27.88 -17.65 5.76
CA MET A 165 28.29 -18.92 6.37
C MET A 165 27.50 -20.12 5.83
N ARG A 166 26.18 -20.00 5.65
CA ARG A 166 25.35 -21.08 5.08
C ARG A 166 25.67 -21.35 3.61
N GLN A 167 25.99 -20.31 2.85
CA GLN A 167 26.32 -20.44 1.44
C GLN A 167 27.74 -21.00 1.24
N ALA A 168 28.67 -20.70 2.14
CA ALA A 168 30.04 -21.20 2.12
C ALA A 168 30.17 -22.69 2.46
N ILE A 169 29.18 -23.28 3.14
CA ILE A 169 29.16 -24.72 3.51
C ILE A 169 28.61 -25.59 2.36
N LYS A 170 28.33 -25.02 1.18
CA LYS A 170 27.70 -25.71 0.05
C LYS A 170 28.70 -26.16 -1.02
#